data_AF-A0A1Q3E879-F1
#
_entry.id   AF-A0A1Q3E879-F1
#
_cell.length_a   1.000
_cell.length_b   1.000
_cell.length_c   1.000
_cell.angle_alpha   90.00
_cell.angle_beta   90.00
_cell.angle_gamma   90.00
#
_symmetry.space_group_name_H-M   'P 1'
#
loop_
_entity.id
_entity.type
_entity.pdbx_description
1 polymer ?
#
loop_
_entity_poly.entity_id
_entity_poly.type
_entity_poly.pdbx_seq_one_letter_code
_entity_poly.pdbx_strand_id
1 'polypeptide(L)'
;MIQIIVFRAIAGAGDGGATSMVQIVVSDIVSLRDRGKFIGYAGAVTAAGYTVGPIIGGALAQHVSWRWAFWITLPVALFASIAILFLLPLKPVQGDMRSKLLMIDYVGVFLTLAACTMIMLPLVWGGVTFPWNSAVVLGPLIAGIVAVGMFCLWESKAARLPLVPMYIFRHMTVVGVYICMFVNGFVYFSMLFYLPQFFQVILGYSPTRSGTFIIPFLVPGIFSGIGAGLWVSRTGKYRFMIYLGFGTFAIACGCITMFTAQTSRVVMVVLMVIAGLGVGATMQTTTVAAQASVERKDMAVVSAVRNFLRMLGGALALPSSAALLNNAMRASMEPFSLSSDTISSIINNPSLLKQSSYLAQFGISTSQADYILVEGYNKGFKNIFILNAALTTLAFVASVVLIGHKELLRGDEEQLKKEAKEALRERAGKDAVGIVEDQSLKIGAQPEDIEMGSMASP
;
A
#
# COMPACT_ATOMS: atom_id res chain seq x y z
N MET A 1 -13.22 2.98 -22.84
CA MET A 1 -12.73 3.71 -21.66
C MET A 1 -13.39 3.23 -20.36
N ILE A 2 -14.73 3.28 -20.22
CA ILE A 2 -15.45 2.89 -18.98
C ILE A 2 -15.11 1.46 -18.51
N GLN A 3 -15.00 0.50 -19.43
CA GLN A 3 -14.64 -0.89 -19.10
C GLN A 3 -13.33 -0.99 -18.30
N ILE A 4 -12.28 -0.24 -18.68
CA ILE A 4 -10.99 -0.27 -17.97
C ILE A 4 -11.15 0.26 -16.55
N ILE A 5 -11.96 1.31 -16.35
CA ILE A 5 -12.21 1.92 -15.03
C ILE A 5 -12.94 0.91 -14.13
N VAL A 6 -14.03 0.31 -14.62
CA VAL A 6 -14.83 -0.67 -13.87
C VAL A 6 -13.98 -1.90 -13.51
N PHE A 7 -13.28 -2.47 -14.48
CA PHE A 7 -12.40 -3.61 -14.21
C PHE A 7 -11.22 -3.24 -13.31
N ARG A 8 -10.74 -1.99 -13.35
CA ARG A 8 -9.72 -1.54 -12.39
C ARG A 8 -10.24 -1.41 -10.97
N ALA A 9 -11.48 -0.97 -10.78
CA ALA A 9 -12.12 -0.96 -9.47
C ALA A 9 -12.23 -2.40 -8.92
N ILE A 10 -12.67 -3.35 -9.75
CA ILE A 10 -12.76 -4.77 -9.38
C ILE A 10 -11.37 -5.33 -9.04
N ALA A 11 -10.37 -5.08 -9.88
CA ALA A 11 -9.00 -5.56 -9.66
C ALA A 11 -8.39 -4.96 -8.38
N GLY A 12 -8.63 -3.67 -8.09
CA GLY A 12 -8.18 -3.03 -6.87
C GLY A 12 -8.84 -3.62 -5.61
N ALA A 13 -10.14 -3.89 -5.67
CA ALA A 13 -10.84 -4.58 -4.58
C ALA A 13 -10.30 -6.00 -4.36
N GLY A 14 -10.01 -6.73 -5.44
CA GLY A 14 -9.40 -8.06 -5.39
C GLY A 14 -8.00 -8.05 -4.78
N ASP A 15 -7.13 -7.11 -5.18
CA ASP A 15 -5.76 -6.97 -4.66
C ASP A 15 -5.72 -6.64 -3.16
N GLY A 16 -6.61 -5.73 -2.71
CA GLY A 16 -6.76 -5.40 -1.30
C GLY A 16 -7.22 -6.58 -0.45
N GLY A 17 -8.18 -7.36 -0.97
CA GLY A 17 -8.64 -8.61 -0.35
C GLY A 17 -7.55 -9.67 -0.28
N ALA A 18 -6.86 -9.92 -1.39
CA ALA A 18 -5.78 -10.91 -1.47
C ALA A 18 -4.63 -10.59 -0.50
N THR A 19 -4.18 -9.33 -0.47
CA THR A 19 -3.10 -8.90 0.44
C THR A 19 -3.48 -9.09 1.91
N SER A 20 -4.74 -8.80 2.27
CA SER A 20 -5.25 -8.97 3.63
C SER A 20 -5.38 -10.45 4.00
N MET A 21 -5.88 -11.28 3.08
CA MET A 21 -6.01 -12.72 3.28
C MET A 21 -4.67 -13.41 3.50
N VAL A 22 -3.62 -13.04 2.77
CA VAL A 22 -2.27 -13.60 2.97
C VAL A 22 -1.80 -13.36 4.42
N GLN A 23 -2.02 -12.17 4.97
CA GLN A 23 -1.63 -11.87 6.35
C GLN A 23 -2.45 -12.69 7.37
N ILE A 24 -3.75 -12.84 7.14
CA ILE A 24 -4.65 -13.61 8.01
C ILE A 24 -4.28 -15.10 7.99
N VAL A 25 -4.14 -15.70 6.82
CA VAL A 25 -3.78 -17.11 6.65
C VAL A 25 -2.44 -17.43 7.30
N VAL A 26 -1.43 -16.58 7.11
CA VAL A 26 -0.13 -16.75 7.80
C VAL A 26 -0.31 -16.68 9.32
N SER A 27 -1.19 -15.83 9.83
CA SER A 27 -1.44 -15.73 11.27
C SER A 27 -2.15 -16.97 11.84
N ASP A 28 -3.05 -17.61 11.08
CA ASP A 28 -3.86 -18.75 11.52
C ASP A 28 -3.13 -20.10 11.44
N ILE A 29 -2.20 -20.23 10.49
CA ILE A 29 -1.46 -21.48 10.23
C ILE A 29 -0.09 -21.47 10.92
N VAL A 30 0.60 -20.32 10.95
CA VAL A 30 1.99 -20.25 11.40
C VAL A 30 2.08 -19.83 12.86
N SER A 31 2.89 -20.56 13.62
CA SER A 31 3.22 -20.24 15.00
C SER A 31 3.79 -18.82 15.12
N LEU A 32 3.49 -18.12 16.23
CA LEU A 32 3.93 -16.74 16.43
C LEU A 32 5.45 -16.55 16.24
N ARG A 33 6.24 -17.58 16.58
CA ARG A 33 7.71 -17.58 16.45
C ARG A 33 8.18 -17.56 14.99
N ASP A 34 7.45 -18.22 14.09
CA ASP A 34 7.83 -18.33 12.67
C ASP A 34 7.08 -17.35 11.77
N ARG A 35 6.03 -16.67 12.26
CA ARG A 35 5.24 -15.69 11.49
C ARG A 35 6.13 -14.65 10.78
N GLY A 36 7.16 -14.15 11.45
CA GLY A 36 8.10 -13.19 10.87
C GLY A 36 8.81 -13.72 9.62
N LYS A 37 9.16 -15.01 9.57
CA LYS A 37 9.81 -15.65 8.42
C LYS A 37 8.86 -15.72 7.22
N PHE A 38 7.62 -16.16 7.45
CA PHE A 38 6.61 -16.29 6.40
C PHE A 38 6.13 -14.94 5.86
N ILE A 39 5.96 -13.94 6.74
CA ILE A 39 5.72 -12.55 6.32
C ILE A 39 6.92 -12.02 5.51
N GLY A 40 8.14 -12.38 5.89
CA GLY A 40 9.36 -12.10 5.13
C GLY A 40 9.34 -12.72 3.73
N TYR A 41 8.93 -13.98 3.59
CA TYR A 41 8.79 -14.64 2.28
C TYR A 41 7.73 -13.97 1.41
N ALA A 42 6.56 -13.65 1.97
CA ALA A 42 5.52 -12.91 1.26
C ALA A 42 6.02 -11.52 0.81
N GLY A 43 6.78 -10.83 1.65
CA GLY A 43 7.45 -9.57 1.32
C GLY A 43 8.48 -9.71 0.20
N ALA A 44 9.28 -10.79 0.21
CA ALA A 44 10.26 -11.07 -0.83
C ALA A 44 9.62 -11.34 -2.20
N VAL A 45 8.50 -12.08 -2.24
CA VAL A 45 7.72 -12.31 -3.46
C VAL A 45 7.14 -10.99 -3.99
N THR A 46 6.59 -10.17 -3.09
CA THR A 46 6.07 -8.84 -3.45
C THR A 46 7.16 -7.93 -4.02
N ALA A 47 8.33 -7.93 -3.40
CA ALA A 47 9.51 -7.20 -3.84
C ALA A 47 10.01 -7.64 -5.23
N ALA A 48 10.06 -8.95 -5.46
CA ALA A 48 10.39 -9.50 -6.78
C ALA A 48 9.36 -9.06 -7.82
N GLY A 49 8.07 -9.11 -7.48
CA GLY A 49 6.98 -8.61 -8.33
C GLY A 49 7.13 -7.15 -8.72
N TYR A 50 7.43 -6.26 -7.77
CA TYR A 50 7.66 -4.84 -8.06
C TYR A 50 8.90 -4.59 -8.93
N THR A 51 9.93 -5.43 -8.83
CA THR A 51 11.16 -5.28 -9.62
C THR A 51 10.99 -5.82 -11.04
N VAL A 52 10.38 -6.99 -11.18
CA VAL A 52 10.20 -7.69 -12.47
C VAL A 52 9.03 -7.11 -13.26
N GLY A 53 7.98 -6.65 -12.58
CA GLY A 53 6.76 -6.13 -13.18
C GLY A 53 6.98 -5.01 -14.21
N PRO A 54 7.71 -3.93 -13.90
CA PRO A 54 8.01 -2.86 -14.86
C PRO A 54 8.80 -3.33 -16.09
N ILE A 55 9.69 -4.31 -15.93
CA ILE A 55 10.51 -4.85 -17.03
C ILE A 55 9.62 -5.65 -17.98
N ILE A 56 8.86 -6.62 -17.45
CA ILE A 56 7.95 -7.44 -18.25
C ILE A 56 6.85 -6.57 -18.86
N GLY A 57 6.23 -5.69 -18.07
CA GLY A 57 5.19 -4.78 -18.53
C GLY A 57 5.70 -3.83 -19.62
N GLY A 58 6.90 -3.28 -19.45
CA GLY A 58 7.55 -2.43 -20.45
C GLY A 58 7.86 -3.17 -21.75
N ALA A 59 8.40 -4.39 -21.66
CA ALA A 59 8.71 -5.22 -22.82
C ALA A 59 7.44 -5.64 -23.59
N LEU A 60 6.39 -6.06 -22.87
CA LEU A 60 5.09 -6.42 -23.46
C LEU A 60 4.43 -5.21 -24.13
N ALA A 61 4.48 -4.03 -23.49
CA ALA A 61 3.94 -2.80 -24.05
C ALA A 61 4.71 -2.35 -25.31
N GLN A 62 6.02 -2.57 -25.36
CA GLN A 62 6.87 -2.18 -26.49
C GLN A 62 6.77 -3.13 -27.68
N HIS A 63 6.76 -4.45 -27.47
CA HIS A 63 6.94 -5.43 -28.54
C HIS A 63 5.63 -6.12 -28.99
N VAL A 64 4.58 -6.12 -28.17
CA VAL A 64 3.35 -6.86 -28.47
C VAL A 64 2.14 -5.93 -28.39
N SER A 65 1.71 -5.61 -27.18
CA SER A 65 0.61 -4.70 -26.90
C SER A 65 0.54 -4.50 -25.39
N TRP A 66 0.18 -3.29 -24.95
CA TRP A 66 -0.10 -3.01 -23.55
C TRP A 66 -1.17 -3.93 -22.93
N ARG A 67 -2.07 -4.52 -23.76
CA ARG A 67 -3.12 -5.44 -23.29
C ARG A 67 -2.55 -6.73 -22.69
N TRP A 68 -1.37 -7.17 -23.15
CA TRP A 68 -0.73 -8.39 -22.66
C TRP A 68 -0.24 -8.28 -21.22
N ALA A 69 -0.04 -7.06 -20.73
CA ALA A 69 0.24 -6.81 -19.31
C ALA A 69 -0.91 -7.30 -18.40
N PHE A 70 -2.14 -7.38 -18.91
CA PHE A 70 -3.28 -7.95 -18.19
C PHE A 70 -3.41 -9.46 -18.43
N TRP A 71 -3.23 -9.91 -19.68
CA TRP A 71 -3.36 -11.33 -20.01
C TRP A 71 -2.37 -12.22 -19.27
N ILE A 72 -1.13 -11.77 -19.06
CA ILE A 72 -0.13 -12.56 -18.34
C ILE A 72 -0.48 -12.79 -16.86
N THR A 73 -1.29 -11.92 -16.27
CA THR A 73 -1.70 -12.05 -14.86
C THR A 73 -2.74 -13.15 -14.65
N LEU A 74 -3.55 -13.45 -15.67
CA LEU A 74 -4.60 -14.47 -15.60
C LEU A 74 -4.08 -15.91 -15.40
N PRO A 75 -3.13 -16.43 -16.20
CA PRO A 75 -2.61 -17.79 -15.99
C PRO A 75 -1.85 -17.90 -14.67
N VAL A 76 -1.14 -16.85 -14.24
CA VAL A 76 -0.47 -16.82 -12.93
C VAL A 76 -1.50 -16.87 -11.79
N ALA A 77 -2.57 -16.08 -11.88
CA ALA A 77 -3.65 -16.08 -10.90
C ALA A 77 -4.41 -17.43 -10.89
N LEU A 78 -4.65 -18.04 -12.04
CA LEU A 78 -5.27 -19.35 -12.16
C LEU A 78 -4.41 -20.43 -11.49
N PHE A 79 -3.12 -20.46 -11.79
CA PHE A 79 -2.18 -21.41 -11.17
C PHE A 79 -2.11 -21.23 -9.66
N ALA A 80 -2.02 -19.98 -9.18
CA ALA A 80 -2.03 -19.69 -7.75
C ALA A 80 -3.35 -20.12 -7.07
N SER A 81 -4.49 -19.92 -7.75
CA SER A 81 -5.81 -20.33 -7.24
C SER A 81 -5.92 -21.85 -7.13
N ILE A 82 -5.47 -22.58 -8.16
CA ILE A 82 -5.42 -24.05 -8.14
C ILE A 82 -4.50 -24.53 -7.01
N ALA A 83 -3.31 -23.94 -6.86
CA ALA A 83 -2.38 -24.28 -5.79
C ALA A 83 -3.03 -24.08 -4.41
N ILE A 84 -3.72 -22.97 -4.18
CA ILE A 84 -4.43 -22.72 -2.91
C ILE A 84 -5.54 -23.75 -2.67
N LEU A 85 -6.34 -24.08 -3.69
CA LEU A 85 -7.45 -25.05 -3.55
C LEU A 85 -6.98 -26.44 -3.13
N PHE A 86 -5.81 -26.89 -3.61
CA PHE A 86 -5.29 -28.23 -3.32
C PHE A 86 -4.31 -28.30 -2.15
N LEU A 87 -3.53 -27.24 -1.89
CA LEU A 87 -2.44 -27.27 -0.91
C LEU A 87 -2.79 -26.60 0.41
N LEU A 88 -3.79 -25.71 0.47
CA LEU A 88 -4.08 -24.97 1.69
C LEU A 88 -4.98 -25.81 2.61
N PRO A 89 -4.51 -26.19 3.82
CA PRO A 89 -5.34 -26.90 4.78
C PRO A 89 -6.38 -25.94 5.37
N LEU A 90 -7.59 -25.96 4.81
CA LEU A 90 -8.70 -25.14 5.26
C LEU A 90 -9.19 -25.64 6.62
N LYS A 91 -9.03 -24.82 7.67
CA LYS A 91 -9.71 -25.07 8.95
C LYS A 91 -11.19 -24.73 8.79
N PRO A 92 -12.12 -25.60 9.20
CA PRO A 92 -13.54 -25.28 9.15
C PRO A 92 -13.83 -24.07 10.04
N VAL A 93 -14.41 -23.04 9.43
CA VAL A 93 -14.78 -21.81 10.12
C VAL A 93 -16.00 -22.10 11.00
N GLN A 94 -15.82 -22.05 12.32
CA GLN A 94 -16.90 -22.29 13.28
C GLN A 94 -17.81 -21.05 13.42
N GLY A 95 -19.11 -21.26 13.59
CA GLY A 95 -20.12 -20.23 13.85
C GLY A 95 -21.03 -19.87 12.66
N ASP A 96 -22.15 -19.22 12.95
CA ASP A 96 -23.14 -18.81 11.96
C ASP A 96 -22.65 -17.64 11.07
N MET A 97 -22.74 -17.82 9.75
CA MET A 97 -22.29 -16.84 8.74
C MET A 97 -23.07 -15.52 8.87
N ARG A 98 -24.37 -15.60 9.17
CA ARG A 98 -25.23 -14.43 9.29
C ARG A 98 -24.81 -13.53 10.45
N SER A 99 -24.48 -14.14 11.60
CA SER A 99 -23.98 -13.43 12.77
C SER A 99 -22.67 -12.67 12.48
N LYS A 100 -21.77 -13.25 11.67
CA LYS A 100 -20.50 -12.59 11.28
C LYS A 100 -20.68 -11.45 10.29
N LEU A 101 -21.58 -11.61 9.31
CA LEU A 101 -21.89 -10.54 8.37
C LEU A 101 -22.52 -9.34 9.08
N LEU A 102 -23.39 -9.57 10.06
CA LEU A 102 -24.00 -8.50 10.87
C LEU A 102 -23.00 -7.75 11.77
N MET A 103 -21.79 -8.27 11.99
CA MET A 103 -20.74 -7.57 12.74
C MET A 103 -19.97 -6.55 11.90
N ILE A 104 -20.11 -6.57 10.57
CA ILE A 104 -19.39 -5.65 9.67
C ILE A 104 -20.03 -4.27 9.75
N ASP A 105 -19.21 -3.22 9.94
CA ASP A 105 -19.67 -1.84 9.86
C ASP A 105 -19.86 -1.37 8.41
N TYR A 106 -20.97 -1.78 7.80
CA TYR A 106 -21.32 -1.39 6.43
C TYR A 106 -21.50 0.12 6.27
N VAL A 107 -21.96 0.81 7.31
CA VAL A 107 -22.17 2.26 7.28
C VAL A 107 -20.82 2.98 7.27
N GLY A 108 -19.90 2.58 8.15
CA GLY A 108 -18.53 3.09 8.18
C GLY A 108 -17.80 2.84 6.86
N VAL A 109 -17.92 1.64 6.30
CA VAL A 109 -17.34 1.30 4.98
C VAL A 109 -17.92 2.17 3.86
N PHE A 110 -19.25 2.30 3.80
CA PHE A 110 -19.91 3.13 2.78
C PHE A 110 -19.51 4.61 2.89
N LEU A 111 -19.53 5.17 4.11
CA LEU A 111 -19.13 6.56 4.35
C LEU A 111 -17.67 6.80 3.97
N THR A 112 -16.78 5.86 4.29
CA THR A 112 -15.36 5.94 3.91
C THR A 112 -15.19 5.93 2.39
N LEU A 113 -15.83 4.99 1.69
CA LEU A 113 -15.77 4.90 0.22
C LEU A 113 -16.37 6.14 -0.45
N ALA A 114 -17.51 6.62 0.05
CA ALA A 114 -18.16 7.82 -0.44
C ALA A 114 -17.26 9.05 -0.24
N ALA A 115 -16.69 9.23 0.95
CA ALA A 115 -15.77 10.32 1.26
C ALA A 115 -14.54 10.32 0.35
N CYS A 116 -13.86 9.16 0.22
CA CYS A 116 -12.70 9.03 -0.67
C CYS A 116 -13.05 9.36 -2.12
N THR A 117 -14.17 8.84 -2.63
CA THR A 117 -14.61 9.06 -4.02
C THR A 117 -14.94 10.54 -4.27
N MET A 118 -15.70 11.15 -3.36
CA MET A 118 -16.14 12.54 -3.48
C MET A 118 -15.00 13.55 -3.35
N ILE A 119 -13.92 13.21 -2.64
CA ILE A 119 -12.70 14.02 -2.58
C ILE A 119 -11.83 13.81 -3.82
N MET A 120 -11.73 12.58 -4.34
CA MET A 120 -10.90 12.26 -5.50
C MET A 120 -11.45 12.82 -6.81
N LEU A 121 -12.76 12.78 -7.04
CA LEU A 121 -13.38 13.24 -8.30
C LEU A 121 -13.04 14.71 -8.64
N PRO A 122 -13.20 15.68 -7.71
CA PRO A 122 -12.77 17.07 -7.90
C PRO A 122 -11.29 17.22 -8.23
N LEU A 123 -10.42 16.41 -7.62
CA LEU A 123 -8.97 16.47 -7.86
C LEU A 123 -8.60 15.97 -9.26
N VAL A 124 -9.38 15.05 -9.83
CA VAL A 124 -9.20 14.58 -11.21
C VAL A 124 -9.74 15.60 -12.22
N TRP A 125 -10.92 16.15 -11.96
CA TRP A 125 -11.62 17.02 -12.92
C TRP A 125 -11.22 18.49 -12.84
N GLY A 126 -10.83 18.96 -11.66
CA GLY A 126 -10.48 20.35 -11.36
C GLY A 126 -9.29 20.82 -12.18
N GLY A 127 -9.47 21.91 -12.94
CA GLY A 127 -8.46 22.49 -13.82
C GLY A 127 -8.26 21.75 -15.15
N VAL A 128 -8.82 20.54 -15.29
CA VAL A 128 -8.70 19.74 -16.52
C VAL A 128 -9.97 19.77 -17.34
N THR A 129 -11.08 19.29 -16.78
CA THR A 129 -12.39 19.22 -17.46
C THR A 129 -13.30 20.37 -17.05
N PHE A 130 -13.22 20.78 -15.77
CA PHE A 130 -13.99 21.89 -15.24
C PHE A 130 -13.08 22.87 -14.50
N PRO A 131 -13.38 24.18 -14.52
CA PRO A 131 -12.69 25.14 -13.68
C PRO A 131 -12.77 24.77 -12.19
N TRP A 132 -11.74 25.09 -11.42
CA TRP A 132 -11.73 24.83 -9.97
C TRP A 132 -12.90 25.48 -9.22
N ASN A 133 -13.40 26.62 -9.72
CA ASN A 133 -14.54 27.34 -9.15
C ASN A 133 -15.91 26.79 -9.61
N SER A 134 -15.94 25.70 -10.38
CA SER A 134 -17.19 25.10 -10.82
C SER A 134 -17.92 24.40 -9.67
N ALA A 135 -19.25 24.53 -9.63
CA ALA A 135 -20.10 23.81 -8.69
C ALA A 135 -19.92 22.27 -8.78
N VAL A 136 -19.56 21.76 -9.96
CA VAL A 136 -19.27 20.33 -10.21
C VAL A 136 -17.98 19.86 -9.51
N VAL A 137 -17.06 20.79 -9.20
CA VAL A 137 -15.80 20.49 -8.49
C VAL A 137 -15.96 20.77 -6.99
N LEU A 138 -16.52 21.93 -6.63
CA LEU A 138 -16.70 22.32 -5.23
C LEU A 138 -17.77 21.49 -4.51
N GLY A 139 -18.87 21.13 -5.20
CA GLY A 139 -19.97 20.36 -4.62
C GLY A 139 -19.52 19.01 -4.07
N PRO A 140 -18.89 18.13 -4.87
CA PRO A 140 -18.38 16.86 -4.38
C PRO A 140 -17.25 17.04 -3.35
N LEU A 141 -16.41 18.06 -3.47
CA LEU A 141 -15.33 18.31 -2.50
C LEU A 141 -15.90 18.62 -1.11
N ILE A 142 -16.89 19.52 -1.04
CA ILE A 142 -17.59 19.88 0.20
C ILE A 142 -18.36 18.67 0.73
N ALA A 143 -19.09 17.95 -0.14
CA ALA A 143 -19.81 16.74 0.25
C ALA A 143 -18.86 15.66 0.80
N GLY A 144 -17.66 15.51 0.24
CA GLY A 144 -16.61 14.62 0.72
C GLY A 144 -16.12 15.00 2.11
N ILE A 145 -15.86 16.29 2.37
CA ILE A 145 -15.49 16.80 3.70
C ILE A 145 -16.60 16.53 4.72
N VAL A 146 -17.86 16.77 4.34
CA VAL A 146 -19.03 16.48 5.18
C VAL A 146 -19.14 14.98 5.44
N ALA A 147 -18.89 14.11 4.43
CA ALA A 147 -18.90 12.67 4.59
C ALA A 147 -17.79 12.18 5.54
N VAL A 148 -16.60 12.79 5.53
CA VAL A 148 -15.56 12.53 6.55
C VAL A 148 -16.06 12.93 7.94
N GLY A 149 -16.71 14.09 8.07
CA GLY A 149 -17.32 14.52 9.33
C GLY A 149 -18.37 13.54 9.85
N MET A 150 -19.26 13.06 8.96
CA MET A 150 -20.27 12.06 9.28
C MET A 150 -19.65 10.72 9.67
N PHE A 151 -18.61 10.27 8.96
CA PHE A 151 -17.84 9.09 9.33
C PHE A 151 -17.26 9.23 10.75
N CYS A 152 -16.66 10.39 11.06
CA CYS A 152 -16.10 10.62 12.39
C CYS A 152 -17.17 10.60 13.49
N LEU A 153 -18.36 11.14 13.23
CA LEU A 153 -19.48 11.11 14.17
C LEU A 153 -20.05 9.70 14.33
N TRP A 154 -20.15 8.93 13.25
CA TRP A 154 -20.62 7.55 13.26
C TRP A 154 -19.70 6.65 14.08
N GLU A 155 -18.40 6.67 13.77
CA GLU A 155 -17.38 5.87 14.46
C GLU A 155 -17.23 6.23 15.95
N SER A 156 -17.44 7.50 16.31
CA SER A 156 -17.30 7.94 17.69
C SER A 156 -18.51 7.64 18.58
N LYS A 157 -19.73 7.58 18.01
CA LYS A 157 -20.97 7.51 18.81
C LYS A 157 -21.89 6.34 18.51
N ALA A 158 -21.87 5.78 17.30
CA ALA A 158 -22.91 4.88 16.82
C ALA A 158 -22.41 3.47 16.46
N ALA A 159 -21.15 3.32 16.04
CA ALA A 159 -20.60 2.03 15.65
C ALA A 159 -20.45 1.08 16.86
N ARG A 160 -21.06 -0.12 16.77
CA ARG A 160 -20.91 -1.18 17.79
C ARG A 160 -19.51 -1.82 17.76
N LEU A 161 -18.95 -1.95 16.55
CA LEU A 161 -17.60 -2.42 16.28
C LEU A 161 -16.95 -1.42 15.31
N PRO A 162 -16.33 -0.35 15.84
CA PRO A 162 -15.79 0.73 15.01
C PRO A 162 -14.70 0.23 14.07
N LEU A 163 -14.76 0.64 12.79
CA LEU A 163 -13.71 0.38 11.82
C LEU A 163 -12.41 1.07 12.24
N VAL A 164 -12.52 2.29 12.78
CA VAL A 164 -11.40 3.09 13.27
C VAL A 164 -11.74 3.63 14.67
N PRO A 165 -11.34 2.92 15.73
CA PRO A 165 -11.59 3.35 17.10
C PRO A 165 -10.95 4.72 17.37
N MET A 166 -11.78 5.74 17.55
CA MET A 166 -11.33 7.14 17.62
C MET A 166 -10.38 7.44 18.79
N TYR A 167 -10.42 6.63 19.85
CA TYR A 167 -9.50 6.78 20.98
C TYR A 167 -8.04 6.54 20.60
N ILE A 168 -7.77 5.80 19.51
CA ILE A 168 -6.41 5.53 19.02
C ILE A 168 -5.69 6.84 18.64
N PHE A 169 -6.42 7.84 18.13
CA PHE A 169 -5.87 9.15 17.78
C PHE A 169 -5.46 9.99 18.99
N ARG A 170 -5.79 9.58 20.23
CA ARG A 170 -5.25 10.22 21.45
C ARG A 170 -3.74 9.99 21.59
N HIS A 171 -3.21 8.94 20.97
CA HIS A 171 -1.78 8.69 20.97
C HIS A 171 -1.10 9.52 19.87
N MET A 172 -0.37 10.56 20.30
CA MET A 172 0.33 11.48 19.40
C MET A 172 1.29 10.76 18.43
N THR A 173 1.96 9.70 18.90
CA THR A 173 2.80 8.84 18.03
C THR A 173 2.01 8.19 16.89
N VAL A 174 0.77 7.76 17.15
CA VAL A 174 -0.08 7.13 16.13
C VAL A 174 -0.50 8.16 15.09
N VAL A 175 -0.89 9.37 15.51
CA VAL A 175 -1.19 10.49 14.62
C VAL A 175 0.02 10.84 13.73
N GLY A 176 1.21 10.93 14.35
CA GLY A 176 2.45 11.18 13.62
C GLY A 176 2.74 10.11 12.56
N VAL A 177 2.61 8.83 12.90
CA VAL A 177 2.77 7.72 11.96
C VAL A 177 1.74 7.78 10.83
N TYR A 178 0.49 8.12 11.13
CA TYR A 178 -0.59 8.24 10.14
C TYR A 178 -0.32 9.34 9.11
N ILE A 179 0.09 10.53 9.55
CA ILE A 179 0.51 11.62 8.65
C ILE A 179 1.70 11.19 7.80
N CYS A 180 2.72 10.60 8.43
CA CYS A 180 3.93 10.13 7.76
C CYS A 180 3.63 9.07 6.70
N MET A 181 2.71 8.15 6.97
CA MET A 181 2.36 7.06 6.05
C MET A 181 1.45 7.51 4.92
N PHE A 182 0.55 8.47 5.17
CA PHE A 182 -0.19 9.15 4.11
C PHE A 182 0.77 9.83 3.11
N VAL A 183 1.69 10.64 3.61
CA VAL A 183 2.71 11.31 2.79
C VAL A 183 3.59 10.30 2.07
N ASN A 184 4.08 9.28 2.78
CA ASN A 184 4.92 8.26 2.17
C ASN A 184 4.20 7.58 1.00
N GLY A 185 2.93 7.21 1.18
CA GLY A 185 2.09 6.69 0.12
C GLY A 185 2.00 7.66 -1.06
N PHE A 186 1.67 8.93 -0.79
CA PHE A 186 1.54 9.94 -1.82
C PHE A 186 2.81 10.05 -2.67
N VAL A 187 3.96 10.25 -2.02
CA VAL A 187 5.22 10.50 -2.70
C VAL A 187 5.74 9.24 -3.39
N TYR A 188 5.59 8.07 -2.76
CA TYR A 188 6.02 6.79 -3.34
C TYR A 188 5.30 6.51 -4.65
N PHE A 189 3.97 6.59 -4.68
CA PHE A 189 3.19 6.34 -5.90
C PHE A 189 3.37 7.46 -6.94
N SER A 190 3.56 8.71 -6.49
CA SER A 190 3.95 9.83 -7.37
C SER A 190 5.27 9.54 -8.08
N MET A 191 6.32 9.15 -7.35
CA MET A 191 7.61 8.78 -7.96
C MET A 191 7.51 7.55 -8.85
N LEU A 192 6.78 6.52 -8.40
CA LEU A 192 6.60 5.27 -9.14
C LEU A 192 5.99 5.48 -10.53
N PHE A 193 5.09 6.47 -10.67
CA PHE A 193 4.41 6.77 -11.93
C PHE A 193 5.12 7.85 -12.75
N TYR A 194 5.49 8.97 -12.11
CA TYR A 194 5.99 10.15 -12.82
C TYR A 194 7.49 10.10 -13.13
N LEU A 195 8.32 9.31 -12.43
CA LEU A 195 9.72 9.13 -12.85
C LEU A 195 9.82 8.40 -14.20
N PRO A 196 9.18 7.22 -14.40
CA PRO A 196 9.14 6.59 -15.73
C PRO A 196 8.55 7.50 -16.80
N GLN A 197 7.48 8.23 -16.48
CA GLN A 197 6.86 9.15 -17.42
C GLN A 197 7.82 10.31 -17.79
N PHE A 198 8.58 10.84 -16.83
CA PHE A 198 9.63 11.82 -17.07
C PHE A 198 10.71 11.25 -18.02
N PHE A 199 11.17 10.02 -17.79
CA PHE A 199 12.16 9.37 -18.65
C PHE A 199 11.63 9.12 -20.07
N GLN A 200 10.36 8.79 -20.24
CA GLN A 200 9.76 8.55 -21.56
C GLN A 200 9.49 9.85 -22.32
N VAL A 201 8.91 10.85 -21.64
CA VAL A 201 8.47 12.09 -22.29
C VAL A 201 9.66 13.01 -22.57
N ILE A 202 10.49 13.28 -21.55
CA ILE A 202 11.60 14.24 -21.62
C ILE A 202 12.89 13.59 -22.16
N LEU A 203 13.29 12.43 -21.64
CA LEU A 203 14.52 11.75 -22.10
C LEU A 203 14.32 10.88 -23.35
N GLY A 204 13.07 10.71 -23.79
CA GLY A 204 12.73 9.90 -24.98
C GLY A 204 13.03 8.41 -24.82
N TYR A 205 13.11 7.89 -23.59
CA TYR A 205 13.38 6.47 -23.37
C TYR A 205 12.20 5.60 -23.82
N SER A 206 12.49 4.40 -24.32
CA SER A 206 11.45 3.41 -24.59
C SER A 206 10.78 2.94 -23.29
N PRO A 207 9.55 2.39 -23.34
CA PRO A 207 8.88 1.85 -22.16
C PRO A 207 9.75 0.86 -21.38
N THR A 208 10.38 -0.10 -22.06
CA THR A 208 11.31 -1.07 -21.43
C THR A 208 12.49 -0.38 -20.75
N ARG A 209 13.14 0.57 -21.42
CA ARG A 209 14.29 1.28 -20.85
C ARG A 209 13.89 2.12 -19.64
N SER A 210 12.74 2.79 -19.67
CA SER A 210 12.22 3.55 -18.54
C SER A 210 11.87 2.65 -17.34
N GLY A 211 11.28 1.47 -17.60
CA GLY A 211 10.97 0.47 -16.58
C GLY A 211 12.23 -0.11 -15.93
N THR A 212 13.30 -0.34 -16.70
CA THR A 212 14.59 -0.75 -16.14
C THR A 212 15.26 0.39 -15.36
N PHE A 213 15.11 1.64 -15.81
CA PHE A 213 15.78 2.79 -15.19
C PHE A 213 15.19 3.18 -13.83
N ILE A 214 13.99 2.69 -13.47
CA ILE A 214 13.40 2.90 -12.13
C ILE A 214 13.84 1.86 -11.09
N ILE A 215 14.50 0.77 -11.51
CA ILE A 215 15.00 -0.29 -10.60
C ILE A 215 15.87 0.26 -9.46
N PRO A 216 16.79 1.23 -9.69
CA PRO A 216 17.58 1.84 -8.62
C PRO A 216 16.77 2.54 -7.53
N PHE A 217 15.48 2.85 -7.76
CA PHE A 217 14.58 3.33 -6.72
C PHE A 217 13.92 2.17 -5.95
N LEU A 218 13.48 1.13 -6.66
CA LEU A 218 12.71 0.02 -6.07
C LEU A 218 13.57 -0.93 -5.23
N VAL A 219 14.69 -1.39 -5.79
CA VAL A 219 15.52 -2.44 -5.20
C VAL A 219 16.17 -1.99 -3.88
N PRO A 220 16.81 -0.81 -3.81
CA PRO A 220 17.35 -0.32 -2.54
C PRO A 220 16.26 -0.11 -1.48
N GLY A 221 15.04 0.27 -1.87
CA GLY A 221 13.93 0.40 -0.93
C GLY A 221 13.52 -0.94 -0.30
N ILE A 222 13.54 -2.02 -1.06
CA ILE A 222 13.29 -3.37 -0.52
C ILE A 222 14.36 -3.73 0.51
N PHE A 223 15.63 -3.63 0.13
CA PHE A 223 16.74 -4.00 1.02
C PHE A 223 16.80 -3.12 2.27
N SER A 224 16.57 -1.81 2.11
CA SER A 224 16.52 -0.87 3.24
C SER A 224 15.38 -1.19 4.18
N GLY A 225 14.19 -1.55 3.68
CA GLY A 225 13.07 -1.95 4.54
C GLY A 225 13.36 -3.21 5.36
N ILE A 226 13.98 -4.22 4.74
CA ILE A 226 14.39 -5.45 5.45
C ILE A 226 15.48 -5.13 6.48
N GLY A 227 16.50 -4.38 6.08
CA GLY A 227 17.60 -3.97 6.95
C GLY A 227 17.14 -3.14 8.15
N ALA A 228 16.22 -2.20 7.92
CA ALA A 228 15.60 -1.39 8.95
C ALA A 228 14.78 -2.23 9.95
N GLY A 229 14.00 -3.19 9.45
CA GLY A 229 13.27 -4.14 10.30
C GLY A 229 14.21 -4.96 11.18
N LEU A 230 15.28 -5.51 10.61
CA LEU A 230 16.28 -6.30 11.34
C LEU A 230 17.03 -5.46 12.38
N TRP A 231 17.39 -4.23 12.02
CA TRP A 231 18.04 -3.28 12.93
C TRP A 231 17.15 -2.98 14.14
N VAL A 232 15.88 -2.66 13.91
CA VAL A 232 14.92 -2.39 14.98
C VAL A 232 14.69 -3.61 15.86
N SER A 233 14.60 -4.80 15.26
CA SER A 233 14.45 -6.06 16.01
C SER A 233 15.63 -6.34 16.93
N ARG A 234 16.85 -5.92 16.58
CA ARG A 234 18.05 -6.12 17.41
C ARG A 234 18.30 -5.02 18.43
N THR A 235 18.08 -3.76 18.02
CA THR A 235 18.47 -2.60 18.84
C THR A 235 17.34 -2.05 19.69
N GLY A 236 16.09 -2.38 19.37
CA GLY A 236 14.92 -1.77 19.98
C GLY A 236 14.65 -0.31 19.53
N LYS A 237 15.50 0.29 18.69
CA LYS A 237 15.53 1.74 18.42
C LYS A 237 14.86 2.10 17.10
N TYR A 238 13.53 2.05 17.04
CA TYR A 238 12.78 2.40 15.81
C TYR A 238 12.80 3.89 15.45
N ARG A 239 12.84 4.81 16.43
CA ARG A 239 12.80 6.27 16.17
C ARG A 239 13.93 6.77 15.31
N PHE A 240 15.15 6.35 15.64
CA PHE A 240 16.35 6.74 14.89
C PHE A 240 16.20 6.39 13.40
N MET A 241 15.68 5.20 13.11
CA MET A 241 15.51 4.74 11.74
C MET A 241 14.35 5.45 11.01
N ILE A 242 13.30 5.87 11.73
CA ILE A 242 12.24 6.72 11.16
C ILE A 242 12.81 8.08 10.75
N TYR A 243 13.58 8.73 11.63
CA TYR A 243 14.17 10.04 11.33
C TYR A 243 15.16 9.97 10.19
N LEU A 244 16.02 8.95 10.20
CA LEU A 244 16.96 8.71 9.12
C LEU A 244 16.23 8.40 7.80
N GLY A 245 15.18 7.57 7.84
CA GLY A 245 14.38 7.24 6.67
C GLY A 245 13.66 8.44 6.05
N PHE A 246 12.89 9.21 6.83
CA PHE A 246 12.20 10.38 6.31
C PHE A 246 13.14 11.53 5.97
N GLY A 247 14.24 11.71 6.72
CA GLY A 247 15.24 12.73 6.44
C GLY A 247 15.98 12.46 5.12
N THR A 248 16.47 11.24 4.93
CA THR A 248 17.10 10.82 3.66
C THR A 248 16.12 10.88 2.50
N PHE A 249 14.86 10.48 2.71
CA PHE A 249 13.85 10.56 1.67
C PHE A 249 13.52 12.00 1.27
N ALA A 250 13.40 12.92 2.24
CA ALA A 250 13.16 14.33 1.99
C ALA A 250 14.31 15.00 1.23
N ILE A 251 15.56 14.72 1.64
CA ILE A 251 16.75 15.21 0.93
C ILE A 251 16.76 14.70 -0.50
N ALA A 252 16.52 13.40 -0.71
CA ALA A 252 16.51 12.82 -2.05
C ALA A 252 15.40 13.44 -2.93
N CYS A 253 14.18 13.62 -2.39
CA CYS A 253 13.09 14.30 -3.11
C CYS A 253 13.46 15.74 -3.48
N GLY A 254 14.09 16.48 -2.57
CA GLY A 254 14.58 17.83 -2.82
C GLY A 254 15.62 17.87 -3.95
N CYS A 255 16.59 16.97 -3.93
CA CYS A 255 17.60 16.85 -5.00
C CYS A 255 16.98 16.45 -6.35
N ILE A 256 15.95 15.59 -6.35
CA ILE A 256 15.25 15.17 -7.58
C ILE A 256 14.56 16.35 -8.27
N THR A 257 14.21 17.44 -7.58
CA THR A 257 13.70 18.66 -8.22
C THR A 257 14.69 19.32 -9.18
N MET A 258 15.98 19.00 -9.08
CA MET A 258 17.05 19.49 -9.96
C MET A 258 17.18 18.65 -11.24
N PHE A 259 16.35 17.63 -11.44
CA PHE A 259 16.36 16.84 -12.66
C PHE A 259 16.00 17.71 -13.86
N THR A 260 16.88 17.72 -14.84
CA THR A 260 16.72 18.37 -16.14
C THR A 260 17.06 17.36 -17.23
N ALA A 261 16.77 17.69 -18.48
CA ALA A 261 17.15 16.85 -19.62
C ALA A 261 18.67 16.64 -19.74
N GLN A 262 19.47 17.56 -19.17
CA GLN A 262 20.93 17.54 -19.21
C GLN A 262 21.56 16.86 -17.99
N THR A 263 20.78 16.49 -16.98
CA THR A 263 21.31 15.88 -15.76
C THR A 263 21.99 14.55 -16.07
N SER A 264 23.20 14.34 -15.52
CA SER A 264 23.95 13.11 -15.72
C SER A 264 23.16 11.89 -15.23
N ARG A 265 23.17 10.82 -16.02
CA ARG A 265 22.53 9.54 -15.70
C ARG A 265 23.01 8.96 -14.36
N VAL A 266 24.29 9.15 -14.03
CA VAL A 266 24.87 8.69 -12.77
C VAL A 266 24.24 9.41 -11.59
N VAL A 267 24.07 10.74 -11.69
CA VAL A 267 23.44 11.57 -10.65
C VAL A 267 21.99 11.14 -10.43
N MET A 268 21.24 10.90 -11.51
CA MET A 268 19.86 10.40 -11.40
C MET A 268 19.80 9.06 -10.66
N VAL A 269 20.66 8.11 -11.02
CA VAL A 269 20.71 6.77 -10.38
C VAL A 269 21.05 6.88 -8.90
N VAL A 270 22.08 7.65 -8.54
CA VAL A 270 22.48 7.83 -7.13
C VAL A 270 21.35 8.44 -6.30
N LEU A 271 20.68 9.48 -6.81
CA LEU A 271 19.57 10.11 -6.10
C LEU A 271 18.34 9.19 -5.99
N MET A 272 18.05 8.37 -7.00
CA MET A 272 17.02 7.34 -6.92
C MET A 272 17.34 6.26 -5.90
N VAL A 273 18.61 5.84 -5.78
CA VAL A 273 19.06 4.90 -4.75
C VAL A 273 18.83 5.49 -3.36
N ILE A 274 19.23 6.74 -3.13
CA ILE A 274 19.04 7.41 -1.83
C ILE A 274 17.53 7.54 -1.52
N ALA A 275 16.71 7.93 -2.50
CA ALA A 275 15.26 8.00 -2.33
C ALA A 275 14.66 6.63 -1.98
N GLY A 276 15.08 5.58 -2.68
CA GLY A 276 14.67 4.20 -2.41
C GLY A 276 15.03 3.76 -0.99
N LEU A 277 16.29 3.96 -0.58
CA LEU A 277 16.77 3.65 0.76
C LEU A 277 15.94 4.37 1.84
N GLY A 278 15.62 5.66 1.64
CA GLY A 278 14.81 6.43 2.56
C GLY A 278 13.38 5.88 2.70
N VAL A 279 12.69 5.65 1.58
CA VAL A 279 11.33 5.05 1.58
C VAL A 279 11.32 3.71 2.29
N GLY A 280 12.27 2.83 1.94
CA GLY A 280 12.37 1.49 2.50
C GLY A 280 12.45 1.48 4.01
N ALA A 281 13.35 2.30 4.56
CA ALA A 281 13.59 2.40 6.00
C ALA A 281 12.34 2.82 6.79
N THR A 282 11.43 3.60 6.19
CA THR A 282 10.21 4.08 6.85
C THR A 282 9.09 3.02 6.93
N MET A 283 9.04 2.07 6.00
CA MET A 283 7.94 1.09 5.90
C MET A 283 7.78 0.23 7.15
N GLN A 284 8.84 -0.47 7.54
CA GLN A 284 8.80 -1.40 8.66
C GLN A 284 8.81 -0.66 10.00
N THR A 285 9.59 0.41 10.09
CA THR A 285 9.81 1.14 11.35
C THR A 285 8.58 1.88 11.83
N THR A 286 7.77 2.44 10.92
CA THR A 286 6.50 3.06 11.28
C THR A 286 5.41 2.04 11.65
N THR A 287 5.44 0.84 11.06
CA THR A 287 4.60 -0.28 11.51
C THR A 287 4.85 -0.58 12.99
N VAL A 288 6.13 -0.76 13.33
CA VAL A 288 6.55 -1.06 14.71
C VAL A 288 6.21 0.09 15.65
N ALA A 289 6.44 1.35 15.25
CA ALA A 289 6.11 2.53 16.05
C ALA A 289 4.61 2.63 16.37
N ALA A 290 3.75 2.36 15.40
CA ALA A 290 2.30 2.39 15.59
C ALA A 290 1.85 1.27 16.52
N GLN A 291 2.35 0.05 16.30
CA GLN A 291 2.03 -1.13 17.11
C GLN A 291 2.54 -1.03 18.54
N ALA A 292 3.72 -0.46 18.76
CA ALA A 292 4.28 -0.21 20.09
C ALA A 292 3.51 0.87 20.87
N SER A 293 2.72 1.69 20.18
CA SER A 293 2.02 2.82 20.77
C SER A 293 0.65 2.51 21.36
N VAL A 294 0.08 1.36 21.03
CA VAL A 294 -1.29 0.95 21.41
C VAL A 294 -1.31 -0.41 22.08
N GLU A 295 -2.39 -0.74 22.78
CA GLU A 295 -2.60 -2.05 23.40
C GLU A 295 -2.63 -3.19 22.36
N ARG A 296 -2.32 -4.43 22.79
CA ARG A 296 -2.25 -5.61 21.90
C ARG A 296 -3.55 -5.84 21.12
N LYS A 297 -4.71 -5.58 21.74
CA LYS A 297 -6.03 -5.72 21.12
C LYS A 297 -6.24 -4.78 19.93
N ASP A 298 -5.55 -3.63 19.92
CA ASP A 298 -5.70 -2.58 18.90
C ASP A 298 -4.63 -2.63 17.82
N MET A 299 -3.56 -3.43 17.99
CA MET A 299 -2.42 -3.49 17.07
C MET A 299 -2.82 -3.82 15.63
N ALA A 300 -3.81 -4.71 15.45
CA ALA A 300 -4.31 -5.10 14.12
C ALA A 300 -5.02 -3.93 13.43
N VAL A 301 -5.90 -3.24 14.16
CA VAL A 301 -6.67 -2.09 13.66
C VAL A 301 -5.73 -0.94 13.32
N VAL A 302 -4.79 -0.62 14.20
CA VAL A 302 -3.82 0.46 13.97
C VAL A 302 -2.98 0.22 12.71
N SER A 303 -2.52 -1.02 12.50
CA SER A 303 -1.77 -1.39 11.30
C SER A 303 -2.64 -1.34 10.04
N ALA A 304 -3.90 -1.75 10.11
CA ALA A 304 -4.84 -1.67 9.00
C ALA A 304 -5.08 -0.21 8.58
N VAL A 305 -5.38 0.67 9.54
CA VAL A 305 -5.59 2.11 9.30
C VAL A 305 -4.33 2.77 8.75
N ARG A 306 -3.15 2.41 9.26
CA ARG A 306 -1.86 2.88 8.72
C ARG A 306 -1.72 2.53 7.23
N ASN A 307 -2.01 1.29 6.86
CA ASN A 307 -1.93 0.83 5.48
C ASN A 307 -3.00 1.50 4.60
N PHE A 308 -4.22 1.66 5.11
CA PHE A 308 -5.29 2.39 4.46
C PHE A 308 -4.86 3.83 4.12
N LEU A 309 -4.31 4.57 5.09
CA LEU A 309 -3.84 5.93 4.87
C LEU A 309 -2.71 6.02 3.83
N ARG A 310 -1.81 5.03 3.81
CA ARG A 310 -0.77 4.94 2.77
C ARG A 310 -1.39 4.75 1.38
N MET A 311 -2.36 3.85 1.25
CA MET A 311 -3.07 3.63 -0.01
C MET A 311 -3.87 4.86 -0.42
N LEU A 312 -4.52 5.53 0.53
CA LEU A 312 -5.26 6.76 0.30
C LEU A 312 -4.35 7.87 -0.23
N GLY A 313 -3.17 8.07 0.39
CA GLY A 313 -2.17 9.01 -0.10
C GLY A 313 -1.74 8.69 -1.54
N GLY A 314 -1.48 7.41 -1.83
CA GLY A 314 -1.15 6.96 -3.19
C GLY A 314 -2.24 7.20 -4.22
N ALA A 315 -3.49 6.96 -3.85
CA ALA A 315 -4.64 7.18 -4.71
C ALA A 315 -4.90 8.68 -4.98
N LEU A 316 -4.55 9.57 -4.03
CA LEU A 316 -4.61 11.02 -4.23
C LEU A 316 -3.41 11.58 -5.00
N ALA A 317 -2.28 10.87 -5.01
CA ALA A 317 -1.05 11.31 -5.68
C ALA A 317 -1.24 11.46 -7.19
N LEU A 318 -1.81 10.45 -7.85
CA LEU A 318 -1.91 10.46 -9.31
C LEU A 318 -2.84 11.57 -9.83
N PRO A 319 -4.07 11.76 -9.30
CA PRO A 319 -4.92 12.88 -9.70
C PRO A 319 -4.28 14.24 -9.45
N SER A 320 -3.70 14.44 -8.25
CA SER A 320 -3.11 15.73 -7.86
C SER A 320 -1.91 16.09 -8.73
N SER A 321 -1.02 15.13 -8.97
CA SER A 321 0.14 15.30 -9.85
C SER A 321 -0.29 15.46 -11.32
N ALA A 322 -1.33 14.75 -11.77
CA ALA A 322 -1.86 14.91 -13.13
C ALA A 322 -2.46 16.30 -13.32
N ALA A 323 -3.21 16.81 -12.35
CA ALA A 323 -3.74 18.17 -12.38
C ALA A 323 -2.62 19.22 -12.45
N LEU A 324 -1.55 19.06 -11.65
CA LEU A 324 -0.38 19.94 -11.71
C LEU A 324 0.31 19.91 -13.08
N LEU A 325 0.52 18.72 -13.63
CA LEU A 325 1.14 18.55 -14.95
C LEU A 325 0.29 19.15 -16.06
N ASN A 326 -1.01 18.85 -16.06
CA ASN A 326 -1.96 19.35 -17.06
C ASN A 326 -2.09 20.87 -17.00
N ASN A 327 -2.16 21.46 -15.79
CA ASN A 327 -2.21 22.91 -15.64
C ASN A 327 -0.91 23.59 -16.11
N ALA A 328 0.25 22.99 -15.85
CA ALA A 328 1.52 23.49 -16.37
C ALA A 328 1.59 23.42 -17.91
N MET A 329 1.08 22.33 -18.50
CA MET A 329 0.97 22.17 -19.95
C MET A 329 -0.01 23.18 -20.58
N ARG A 330 -1.16 23.47 -19.93
CA ARG A 330 -2.08 24.51 -20.40
C ARG A 330 -1.40 25.88 -20.40
N ALA A 331 -0.74 26.23 -19.29
CA ALA A 331 -0.05 27.51 -19.16
C ALA A 331 1.09 27.71 -20.17
N SER A 332 1.79 26.64 -20.59
CA SER A 332 2.81 26.75 -21.65
C SER A 332 2.22 26.93 -23.05
N MET A 333 0.94 26.60 -23.25
CA MET A 333 0.23 26.75 -24.54
C MET A 333 -0.53 28.07 -24.68
N GLU A 334 -0.82 28.77 -23.57
CA GLU A 334 -1.51 30.07 -23.58
C GLU A 334 -0.88 31.12 -24.52
N PRO A 335 0.46 31.26 -24.61
CA PRO A 335 1.08 32.26 -25.50
C PRO A 335 0.79 32.04 -26.99
N PHE A 336 0.39 30.83 -27.39
CA PHE A 336 0.19 30.46 -28.80
C PHE A 336 -1.27 30.56 -29.25
N SER A 337 -2.19 31.00 -28.39
CA SER A 337 -3.61 31.20 -28.70
C SER A 337 -4.27 29.99 -29.39
N LEU A 338 -3.86 28.78 -29.00
CA LEU A 338 -4.40 27.53 -29.54
C LEU A 338 -5.86 27.34 -29.10
N SER A 339 -6.67 26.68 -29.94
CA SER A 339 -8.05 26.35 -29.59
C SER A 339 -8.11 25.43 -28.36
N SER A 340 -9.17 25.55 -27.56
CA SER A 340 -9.36 24.73 -26.36
C SER A 340 -9.43 23.22 -26.67
N ASP A 341 -9.92 22.86 -27.87
CA ASP A 341 -10.00 21.47 -28.34
C ASP A 341 -8.61 20.92 -28.70
N THR A 342 -7.77 21.75 -29.32
CA THR A 342 -6.36 21.41 -29.63
C THR A 342 -5.57 21.18 -28.35
N ILE A 343 -5.68 22.09 -27.37
CA ILE A 343 -5.01 21.98 -26.07
C ILE A 343 -5.45 20.68 -25.36
N SER A 344 -6.74 20.39 -25.35
CA SER A 344 -7.28 19.19 -24.69
C SER A 344 -6.82 17.91 -25.39
N SER A 345 -6.72 17.91 -26.72
CA SER A 345 -6.19 16.78 -27.50
C SER A 345 -4.71 16.53 -27.21
N ILE A 346 -3.90 17.59 -27.12
CA ILE A 346 -2.48 17.51 -26.80
C ILE A 346 -2.25 16.99 -25.37
N ILE A 347 -3.05 17.44 -24.40
CA ILE A 347 -2.97 16.98 -23.01
C ILE A 347 -3.34 15.50 -22.90
N ASN A 348 -4.42 15.08 -23.60
CA ASN A 348 -4.87 13.69 -23.58
C ASN A 348 -3.90 12.74 -24.29
N ASN A 349 -3.20 13.23 -25.32
CA ASN A 349 -2.19 12.45 -26.01
C ASN A 349 -0.91 13.28 -26.29
N PRO A 350 0.02 13.30 -25.33
CA PRO A 350 1.29 14.02 -25.44
C PRO A 350 2.16 13.61 -26.61
N SER A 351 2.00 12.37 -27.10
CA SER A 351 2.80 11.85 -28.20
C SER A 351 2.49 12.55 -29.54
N LEU A 352 1.35 13.22 -29.65
CA LEU A 352 0.97 14.00 -30.83
C LEU A 352 1.96 15.14 -31.11
N LEU A 353 2.57 15.73 -30.08
CA LEU A 353 3.59 16.77 -30.24
C LEU A 353 4.89 16.27 -30.90
N LYS A 354 5.09 14.94 -30.97
CA LYS A 354 6.22 14.32 -31.66
C LYS A 354 5.90 13.90 -33.11
N GLN A 355 4.65 14.05 -33.55
CA GLN A 355 4.19 13.61 -34.88
C GLN A 355 4.02 14.82 -35.82
N SER A 356 4.88 14.91 -36.83
CA SER A 356 4.89 16.00 -37.81
C SER A 356 3.57 16.19 -38.56
N SER A 357 2.82 15.10 -38.81
CA SER A 357 1.50 15.15 -39.45
C SER A 357 0.46 15.90 -38.60
N TYR A 358 0.49 15.75 -37.28
CA TYR A 358 -0.42 16.44 -36.36
C TYR A 358 0.00 17.88 -36.10
N LEU A 359 1.30 18.16 -36.09
CA LEU A 359 1.81 19.53 -36.01
C LEU A 359 1.28 20.38 -37.18
N ALA A 360 1.31 19.83 -38.40
CA ALA A 360 0.76 20.46 -39.58
C ALA A 360 -0.77 20.65 -39.52
N GLN A 361 -1.50 19.68 -38.95
CA GLN A 361 -2.96 19.75 -38.80
C GLN A 361 -3.42 20.87 -37.86
N PHE A 362 -2.65 21.15 -36.81
CA PHE A 362 -2.97 22.18 -35.81
C PHE A 362 -2.24 23.51 -36.05
N GLY A 363 -1.47 23.65 -37.13
CA GLY A 363 -0.69 24.85 -37.42
C GLY A 363 0.41 25.14 -36.40
N ILE A 364 0.89 24.12 -35.68
CA ILE A 364 1.93 24.23 -34.66
C ILE A 364 3.28 24.03 -35.33
N SER A 365 4.20 24.99 -35.19
CA SER A 365 5.57 24.82 -35.70
C SER A 365 6.35 23.80 -34.87
N THR A 366 7.37 23.16 -35.46
CA THR A 366 8.25 22.23 -34.74
C THR A 366 8.91 22.90 -33.52
N SER A 367 9.26 24.19 -33.63
CA SER A 367 9.82 24.97 -32.53
C SER A 367 8.83 25.26 -31.40
N GLN A 368 7.55 25.48 -31.73
CA GLN A 368 6.48 25.63 -30.73
C GLN A 368 6.19 24.31 -30.03
N ALA A 369 6.17 23.20 -30.77
CA ALA A 369 6.01 21.87 -30.22
C ALA A 369 7.13 21.51 -29.23
N ASP A 370 8.38 21.79 -29.61
CA ASP A 370 9.54 21.59 -28.74
C ASP A 370 9.50 22.50 -27.50
N TYR A 371 9.07 23.77 -27.64
CA TYR A 371 8.88 24.65 -26.49
C TYR A 371 7.79 24.13 -25.54
N ILE A 372 6.64 23.73 -26.05
CA ILE A 372 5.53 23.18 -25.24
C ILE A 372 5.97 21.89 -24.55
N LEU A 373 6.70 21.01 -25.25
CA LEU A 373 7.23 19.76 -24.71
C LEU A 373 8.26 20.02 -23.62
N VAL A 374 9.24 20.90 -23.86
CA VAL A 374 10.32 21.14 -22.92
C VAL A 374 9.82 21.98 -21.75
N GLU A 375 9.23 23.14 -21.98
CA GLU A 375 8.82 24.05 -20.92
C GLU A 375 7.61 23.52 -20.15
N GLY A 376 6.58 23.02 -20.84
CA GLY A 376 5.37 22.50 -20.22
C GLY A 376 5.61 21.27 -19.36
N TYR A 377 6.31 20.25 -19.90
CA TYR A 377 6.61 19.06 -19.11
C TYR A 377 7.68 19.32 -18.07
N ASN A 378 8.76 20.05 -18.37
CA ASN A 378 9.81 20.28 -17.37
C ASN A 378 9.26 21.07 -16.18
N LYS A 379 8.47 22.13 -16.41
CA LYS A 379 7.80 22.88 -15.35
C LYS A 379 6.79 22.02 -14.60
N GLY A 380 5.98 21.23 -15.31
CA GLY A 380 4.99 20.36 -14.70
C GLY A 380 5.60 19.24 -13.83
N PHE A 381 6.61 18.53 -14.32
CA PHE A 381 7.36 17.53 -13.53
C PHE A 381 8.11 18.18 -12.37
N LYS A 382 8.71 19.35 -12.58
CA LYS A 382 9.36 20.10 -11.49
C LYS A 382 8.37 20.46 -10.39
N ASN A 383 7.15 20.89 -10.73
CA ASN A 383 6.09 21.16 -9.76
C ASN A 383 5.70 19.89 -8.97
N ILE A 384 5.59 18.74 -9.64
CA ILE A 384 5.34 17.45 -8.99
C ILE A 384 6.47 17.11 -8.01
N PHE A 385 7.72 17.26 -8.44
CA PHE A 385 8.88 16.95 -7.59
C PHE A 385 9.01 17.92 -6.41
N ILE A 386 8.69 19.20 -6.60
CA ILE A 386 8.63 20.19 -5.51
C ILE A 386 7.53 19.83 -4.51
N LEU A 387 6.34 19.45 -4.98
CA LEU A 387 5.26 18.98 -4.10
C LEU A 387 5.72 17.75 -3.29
N ASN A 388 6.37 16.79 -3.94
CA ASN A 388 6.91 15.60 -3.29
C ASN A 388 7.96 15.97 -2.22
N ALA A 389 8.85 16.91 -2.52
CA ALA A 389 9.84 17.42 -1.57
C ALA A 389 9.17 18.10 -0.37
N ALA A 390 8.20 18.99 -0.61
CA ALA A 390 7.47 19.69 0.45
C ALA A 390 6.72 18.71 1.37
N LEU A 391 6.03 17.72 0.79
CA LEU A 391 5.31 16.71 1.56
C LEU A 391 6.27 15.83 2.37
N THR A 392 7.38 15.37 1.78
CA THR A 392 8.37 14.55 2.52
C THR A 392 9.05 15.33 3.64
N THR A 393 9.34 16.61 3.45
CA THR A 393 9.82 17.49 4.53
C THR A 393 8.78 17.63 5.64
N LEU A 394 7.49 17.81 5.30
CA LEU A 394 6.41 17.82 6.28
C LEU A 394 6.35 16.51 7.07
N ALA A 395 6.47 15.35 6.40
CA ALA A 395 6.51 14.06 7.08
C ALA A 395 7.75 13.92 7.98
N PHE A 396 8.91 14.41 7.57
CA PHE A 396 10.09 14.44 8.43
C PHE A 396 9.85 15.26 9.70
N VAL A 397 9.33 16.49 9.57
CA VAL A 397 8.99 17.35 10.71
C VAL A 397 7.94 16.68 11.60
N ALA A 398 6.87 16.15 11.02
CA ALA A 398 5.83 15.42 11.75
C ALA A 398 6.41 14.21 12.49
N SER A 399 7.36 13.49 11.88
CA SER A 399 8.02 12.36 12.52
C SER A 399 8.82 12.80 13.75
N VAL A 400 9.56 13.91 13.67
CA VAL A 400 10.40 14.42 14.77
C VAL A 400 9.54 14.96 15.91
N VAL A 401 8.46 15.68 15.59
CA VAL A 401 7.60 16.35 16.59
C VAL A 401 6.63 15.38 17.26
N LEU A 402 6.00 14.47 16.51
CA LEU A 402 4.87 13.68 17.00
C LEU A 402 5.26 12.26 17.47
N ILE A 403 6.36 11.69 16.96
CA ILE A 403 6.76 10.30 17.30
C ILE A 403 7.66 10.30 18.54
N GLY A 404 7.03 10.08 19.69
CA GLY A 404 7.70 9.94 21.00
C GLY A 404 8.41 8.60 21.20
N HIS A 405 9.35 8.54 22.15
CA HIS A 405 9.99 7.27 22.56
C HIS A 405 9.02 6.42 23.36
N LYS A 406 8.85 5.18 22.92
CA LYS A 406 8.29 4.10 23.74
C LYS A 406 9.25 2.93 23.66
N GLU A 407 9.59 2.36 24.80
CA GLU A 407 10.42 1.15 24.87
C GLU A 407 9.67 -0.01 24.20
N LEU A 408 10.41 -0.82 23.44
CA LEU A 408 9.84 -2.01 22.77
C LEU A 408 9.73 -3.21 23.72
N LEU A 409 10.42 -3.20 24.87
CA LEU A 409 10.32 -4.22 25.90
C LEU A 409 9.03 -4.00 26.70
N ARG A 410 7.98 -4.76 26.35
CA ARG A 410 6.78 -4.87 27.20
C ARG A 410 7.10 -5.82 28.36
N GLY A 411 7.04 -5.33 29.60
CA GLY A 411 7.20 -6.15 30.81
C GLY A 411 6.26 -7.37 30.85
N ASP A 412 5.10 -7.26 30.22
CA ASP A 412 4.08 -8.31 30.18
C ASP A 412 4.44 -9.52 29.28
N GLU A 413 5.51 -9.45 28.46
CA GLU A 413 5.89 -10.57 27.59
C GLU A 413 6.30 -11.82 28.36
N GLU A 414 7.02 -11.66 29.47
CA GLU A 414 7.41 -12.79 30.31
C GLU A 414 6.22 -13.35 31.07
N GLN A 415 5.33 -12.49 31.55
CA GLN A 415 4.12 -12.88 32.26
C GLN A 415 3.17 -13.65 31.34
N LEU A 416 2.94 -13.16 30.12
CA LEU A 416 2.12 -13.86 29.12
C LEU A 416 2.77 -15.15 28.62
N LYS A 417 4.11 -15.22 28.52
CA LYS A 417 4.80 -16.50 28.23
C LYS A 417 4.63 -17.51 29.35
N LYS A 418 4.56 -17.06 30.61
CA LYS A 418 4.24 -17.90 31.77
C LYS A 418 2.79 -18.34 31.73
N GLU A 419 1.83 -17.43 31.57
CA GLU A 419 0.40 -17.74 31.45
C GLU A 419 0.10 -18.68 30.27
N ALA A 420 0.74 -18.47 29.11
CA ALA A 420 0.59 -19.36 27.97
C ALA A 420 1.19 -20.75 28.22
N LYS A 421 2.34 -20.83 28.93
CA LYS A 421 2.92 -22.12 29.35
C LYS A 421 2.03 -22.82 30.38
N GLU A 422 1.42 -22.08 31.30
CA GLU A 422 0.50 -22.60 32.31
C GLU A 422 -0.80 -23.10 31.65
N ALA A 423 -1.40 -22.32 30.74
CA ALA A 423 -2.57 -22.74 29.98
C ALA A 423 -2.29 -23.97 29.09
N LEU A 424 -1.08 -24.08 28.52
CA LEU A 424 -0.65 -25.28 27.79
C LEU A 424 -0.46 -26.48 28.73
N ARG A 425 0.07 -26.28 29.94
CA ARG A 425 0.19 -27.32 30.96
C ARG A 425 -1.19 -27.78 31.46
N GLU A 426 -2.12 -26.87 31.67
CA GLU A 426 -3.50 -27.21 32.06
C GLU A 426 -4.22 -27.99 30.95
N ARG A 427 -4.06 -27.60 29.68
CA ARG A 427 -4.60 -28.36 28.55
C ARG A 427 -3.98 -29.74 28.44
N ALA A 428 -2.65 -29.84 28.51
CA ALA A 428 -1.96 -31.12 28.50
C ALA A 428 -2.35 -32.02 29.70
N GLY A 429 -2.60 -31.41 30.87
CA GLY A 429 -3.10 -32.10 32.04
C GLY A 429 -4.54 -32.60 31.87
N LYS A 430 -5.43 -31.78 31.29
CA LYS A 430 -6.82 -32.19 30.98
C LYS A 430 -6.88 -33.27 29.91
N ASP A 431 -6.04 -33.18 28.88
CA ASP A 431 -5.93 -34.21 27.83
C ASP A 431 -5.37 -35.52 28.42
N ALA A 432 -4.40 -35.45 29.33
CA ALA A 432 -3.88 -36.63 30.04
C ALA A 432 -4.93 -37.25 30.98
N VAL A 433 -5.70 -36.45 31.71
CA VAL A 433 -6.80 -36.93 32.57
C VAL A 433 -7.92 -37.56 31.73
N GLY A 434 -8.28 -36.96 30.59
CA GLY A 434 -9.28 -37.53 29.67
C GLY A 434 -8.85 -38.85 29.04
N ILE A 435 -7.55 -39.04 28.76
CA ILE A 435 -7.00 -40.33 28.28
C ILE A 435 -7.03 -41.40 29.39
N VAL A 436 -6.78 -41.01 30.65
CA VAL A 436 -6.83 -41.92 31.80
C VAL A 436 -8.28 -42.29 32.17
N GLU A 437 -9.23 -41.36 32.05
CA GLU A 437 -10.67 -41.64 32.20
C GLU A 437 -11.19 -42.58 31.10
N ASP A 438 -10.81 -42.37 29.84
CA ASP A 438 -11.22 -43.25 28.73
C ASP A 438 -10.57 -44.65 28.81
N GLN A 439 -9.36 -44.76 29.38
CA GLN A 439 -8.73 -46.06 29.66
C GLN A 439 -9.33 -46.77 30.88
N SER A 440 -9.67 -46.04 31.96
CA SER A 440 -10.29 -46.62 33.16
C SER A 440 -11.75 -47.06 32.91
N LEU A 441 -12.50 -46.34 32.07
CA LEU A 441 -13.82 -46.77 31.58
C LEU A 441 -13.76 -48.06 30.74
N LYS A 442 -12.66 -48.29 30.00
CA LYS A 442 -12.44 -49.53 29.24
C LYS A 442 -11.96 -50.70 30.10
N ILE A 443 -11.35 -50.44 31.25
CA ILE A 443 -10.89 -51.49 32.19
C ILE A 443 -12.00 -51.88 33.18
N GLY A 444 -12.97 -50.99 33.46
CA GLY A 444 -14.11 -51.26 34.34
C GLY A 444 -15.28 -52.06 33.71
N ALA A 445 -15.15 -52.50 32.46
CA ALA A 445 -16.18 -53.25 31.74
C ALA A 445 -15.67 -54.67 31.35
N GLN A 446 -15.31 -55.48 32.34
CA GLN A 446 -15.29 -56.94 32.20
C GLN A 446 -16.21 -57.54 33.28
N PRO A 447 -17.26 -58.30 32.91
CA PRO A 447 -18.00 -59.09 33.88
C PRO A 447 -17.17 -60.32 34.24
N GLU A 448 -16.96 -60.53 35.54
CA GLU A 448 -16.70 -61.86 36.10
C GLU A 448 -17.91 -62.75 35.78
N ASP A 449 -17.68 -63.92 35.19
CA ASP A 449 -18.50 -65.10 35.45
C ASP A 449 -17.64 -66.37 35.30
N ILE A 450 -17.75 -67.19 36.34
CA ILE A 450 -17.05 -68.43 36.64
C ILE A 450 -17.87 -69.59 36.06
N GLU A 451 -17.25 -70.61 35.46
CA GLU A 451 -17.81 -71.97 35.53
C GLU A 451 -16.73 -73.07 35.43
N MET A 452 -16.75 -73.97 36.42
CA MET A 452 -15.95 -75.19 36.57
C MET A 452 -16.59 -76.38 35.85
N GLY A 453 -15.78 -77.34 35.36
CA GLY A 453 -16.30 -78.62 34.85
C GLY A 453 -15.26 -79.71 34.50
N SER A 454 -14.63 -80.29 35.52
CA SER A 454 -14.23 -81.72 35.73
C SER A 454 -13.91 -82.73 34.58
N MET A 455 -12.67 -83.26 34.65
CA MET A 455 -12.15 -84.66 34.51
C MET A 455 -12.28 -85.51 33.23
N ALA A 456 -11.14 -86.02 32.73
CA ALA A 456 -10.69 -87.42 32.91
C ALA A 456 -9.30 -87.71 32.26
N SER A 457 -8.46 -88.46 32.99
CA SER A 457 -7.19 -89.12 32.60
C SER A 457 -7.45 -90.64 32.42
N PRO A 458 -6.51 -91.52 31.99
CA PRO A 458 -5.05 -91.40 31.82
C PRO A 458 -4.54 -91.33 30.37
#